data_AF-A0A8X6X5D6-F1
#
_entry.id   AF-A0A8X6X5D6-F1
#
_cell.length_a   1.000
_cell.length_b   1.000
_cell.length_c   1.000
_cell.angle_alpha   90.00
_cell.angle_beta   90.00
_cell.angle_gamma   90.00
#
_symmetry.space_group_name_H-M   'P 1'
#
loop_
_entity.id
_entity.type
_entity.pdbx_description
1 polymer ?
#
loop_
_entity_poly.entity_id
_entity_poly.type
_entity_poly.pdbx_seq_one_letter_code
_entity_poly.pdbx_strand_id
1 'polypeptide(L)'
;MSTKCFLLSLRRFLARRGNCKVIYSDYARTFKAAERELAYFANILKDSEFQNFVADKVIYWKFIVERALWWVEFYERLVKNIKDPLRKILGRALLTFEELSTILSEVEVIVNHRPLTYVENDPGESEPLTPAHFLGVGLW
;
A
#
# COMPACT_ATOMS: atom_id res chain seq x y z
N MET A 1 6.49 -4.70 14.88
CA MET A 1 6.47 -3.36 14.25
C MET A 1 5.87 -2.37 15.22
N SER A 2 6.58 -1.28 15.57
CA SER A 2 6.05 -0.20 16.42
C SER A 2 5.20 0.79 15.62
N THR A 3 4.37 1.58 16.29
CA THR A 3 3.52 2.63 15.68
C THR A 3 4.36 3.63 14.88
N LYS A 4 5.49 4.09 15.45
CA LYS A 4 6.41 5.01 14.79
C LYS A 4 6.98 4.46 13.48
N CYS A 5 7.44 3.21 13.48
CA CYS A 5 7.96 2.57 12.27
C CYS A 5 6.85 2.44 11.20
N PHE A 6 5.63 2.11 11.61
CA PHE A 6 4.49 2.05 10.70
C PHE A 6 4.18 3.41 10.08
N LEU A 7 4.12 4.49 10.88
CA LEU A 7 3.84 5.84 10.36
C LEU A 7 4.91 6.32 9.39
N LEU A 8 6.19 6.02 9.64
CA LEU A 8 7.26 6.32 8.69
C LEU A 8 7.08 5.55 7.37
N SER A 9 6.71 4.27 7.44
CA SER A 9 6.42 3.47 6.25
C SER A 9 5.18 3.98 5.49
N LEU A 10 4.12 4.38 6.20
CA LEU A 10 2.93 4.97 5.61
C LEU A 10 3.26 6.29 4.90
N ARG A 11 4.06 7.16 5.52
CA ARG A 11 4.53 8.40 4.88
C ARG A 11 5.32 8.14 3.60
N ARG A 12 6.23 7.16 3.59
CA ARG A 12 6.95 6.75 2.36
C ARG A 12 6.01 6.20 1.29
N PHE A 13 4.97 5.49 1.69
CA PHE A 13 3.96 4.97 0.76
C PHE A 13 3.15 6.12 0.12
N LEU A 14 2.60 7.03 0.93
CA LEU A 14 1.84 8.18 0.44
C LEU A 14 2.68 9.11 -0.43
N ALA A 15 3.96 9.31 -0.09
CA ALA A 15 4.87 10.10 -0.92
C ALA A 15 5.12 9.47 -2.31
N ARG A 16 5.09 8.13 -2.43
CA ARG A 16 5.31 7.42 -3.70
C ARG A 16 4.03 7.26 -4.53
N ARG A 17 2.88 7.09 -3.89
CA ARG A 17 1.61 6.71 -4.55
C ARG A 17 0.53 7.80 -4.50
N GLY A 18 0.79 8.90 -3.81
CA GLY A 18 -0.20 9.93 -3.54
C GLY A 18 -1.08 9.60 -2.33
N ASN A 19 -2.04 10.49 -2.06
CA ASN A 19 -2.89 10.38 -0.87
C ASN A 19 -3.96 9.30 -1.05
N CYS A 20 -4.13 8.45 -0.04
CA CYS A 20 -5.27 7.55 0.03
C CYS A 20 -6.47 8.22 0.69
N LYS A 21 -7.68 7.93 0.22
CA LYS A 21 -8.92 8.39 0.86
C LYS A 21 -9.36 7.46 1.99
N VAL A 22 -9.09 6.16 1.87
CA VAL A 22 -9.51 5.15 2.84
C VAL A 22 -8.37 4.16 3.10
N ILE A 23 -8.14 3.82 4.37
CA ILE A 23 -7.26 2.74 4.80
C ILE A 23 -8.09 1.65 5.45
N TYR A 24 -7.90 0.41 5.02
CA TYR A 24 -8.45 -0.77 5.67
C TYR A 24 -7.36 -1.48 6.48
N SER A 25 -7.64 -1.82 7.73
CA SER A 25 -6.71 -2.61 8.55
C SER A 25 -7.44 -3.61 9.45
N ASP A 26 -6.69 -4.56 9.99
CA ASP A 26 -7.17 -5.38 11.10
C ASP A 26 -7.17 -4.58 12.42
N TYR A 27 -7.72 -5.19 13.47
CA TYR A 27 -7.85 -4.61 14.82
C TYR A 27 -6.52 -4.59 15.62
N ALA A 28 -5.35 -4.79 14.99
CA ALA A 28 -4.08 -4.78 15.68
C ALA A 28 -3.83 -3.46 16.43
N ARG A 29 -3.26 -3.56 17.63
CA ARG A 29 -3.00 -2.42 18.53
C ARG A 29 -2.16 -1.32 17.85
N THR A 30 -1.21 -1.71 16.99
CA THR A 30 -0.36 -0.78 16.24
C THR A 30 -1.18 0.10 15.29
N PHE A 31 -2.18 -0.45 14.60
CA PHE A 31 -3.03 0.33 13.69
C PHE A 31 -4.02 1.21 14.44
N LYS A 32 -4.60 0.73 15.55
CA LYS A 32 -5.40 1.59 16.43
C LYS A 32 -4.61 2.77 17.00
N ALA A 33 -3.34 2.55 17.37
CA ALA A 33 -2.48 3.63 17.83
C ALA A 33 -2.16 4.62 16.70
N ALA A 34 -1.87 4.13 15.49
CA ALA A 34 -1.60 4.98 14.33
C ALA A 34 -2.82 5.82 13.92
N GLU A 35 -4.02 5.24 13.92
CA GLU A 35 -5.28 5.92 13.64
C GLU A 35 -5.53 7.06 14.65
N ARG A 36 -5.31 6.81 15.94
CA ARG A 36 -5.40 7.84 16.99
C ARG A 36 -4.37 8.94 16.82
N GLU A 37 -3.12 8.61 16.49
CA GLU A 37 -2.09 9.62 16.25
C GLU A 37 -2.45 10.49 15.05
N LEU A 38 -2.91 9.90 13.94
CA LEU A 38 -3.37 10.65 12.77
C LEU A 38 -4.58 11.53 13.08
N ALA A 39 -5.56 11.01 13.83
CA ALA A 39 -6.71 11.78 14.27
C ALA A 39 -6.32 12.94 15.20
N TYR A 40 -5.32 12.74 16.06
CA TYR A 40 -4.77 13.78 16.93
C TYR A 40 -4.10 14.90 16.12
N PHE A 41 -3.25 14.55 15.14
CA PHE A 41 -2.64 15.54 14.25
C PHE A 41 -3.70 16.31 13.43
N ALA A 42 -4.71 15.62 12.90
CA ALA A 42 -5.82 16.27 12.21
C ALA A 42 -6.60 17.25 13.11
N ASN A 43 -6.72 16.94 14.41
CA ASN A 43 -7.37 17.83 15.38
C ASN A 43 -6.51 19.05 15.77
N ILE A 44 -5.18 18.95 15.75
CA ILE A 44 -4.27 20.08 15.99
C ILE A 44 -4.27 21.04 14.80
N LEU A 45 -4.37 20.51 13.58
CA LEU A 45 -4.34 21.28 12.33
C LEU A 45 -5.65 22.05 12.03
N LYS A 46 -6.55 22.20 13.02
CA LYS A 46 -7.85 22.89 12.93
C LYS A 46 -7.74 24.42 12.84
N ASP A 47 -6.75 24.94 12.12
CA ASP A 47 -6.74 26.35 11.72
C ASP A 47 -7.69 26.57 10.54
N SER A 48 -8.48 27.64 10.57
CA SER A 48 -9.65 27.85 9.70
C SER A 48 -9.30 27.98 8.21
N GLU A 49 -8.12 28.50 7.88
CA GLU A 49 -7.61 28.60 6.50
C GLU A 49 -7.08 27.26 5.95
N PHE A 50 -6.49 26.44 6.82
CA PHE A 50 -5.89 25.15 6.46
C PHE A 50 -6.92 24.01 6.38
N GLN A 51 -8.13 24.24 6.91
CA GLN A 51 -9.25 23.30 6.87
C GLN A 51 -9.64 22.89 5.45
N ASN A 52 -9.70 23.81 4.49
CA ASN A 52 -10.08 23.46 3.12
C ASN A 52 -9.01 22.61 2.42
N PHE A 53 -7.73 22.79 2.78
CA PHE A 53 -6.61 22.02 2.24
C PHE A 53 -6.51 20.61 2.87
N VAL A 54 -6.82 20.48 4.17
CA VAL A 54 -6.76 19.21 4.91
C VAL A 54 -8.06 18.41 4.81
N ALA A 55 -9.23 19.05 4.75
CA ALA A 55 -10.54 18.40 4.65
C ALA A 55 -10.66 17.51 3.40
N ASP A 56 -10.07 17.95 2.28
CA ASP A 56 -10.07 17.18 1.03
C ASP A 56 -9.04 16.02 1.04
N LYS A 57 -8.18 15.98 2.08
CA LYS A 57 -7.10 15.00 2.27
C LYS A 57 -7.27 14.13 3.52
N VAL A 58 -8.45 14.15 4.17
CA VAL A 58 -8.71 13.30 5.34
C VAL A 58 -8.70 11.83 4.93
N ILE A 59 -7.83 11.06 5.58
CA ILE A 59 -7.76 9.61 5.42
C ILE A 59 -8.81 8.96 6.34
N TYR A 60 -9.81 8.30 5.76
CA TYR A 60 -10.78 7.53 6.53
C TYR A 60 -10.21 6.16 6.89
N TRP A 61 -10.14 5.85 8.18
CA TRP A 61 -9.67 4.54 8.64
C TRP A 61 -10.85 3.60 8.90
N LYS A 62 -10.81 2.39 8.31
CA LYS A 62 -11.82 1.35 8.49
C LYS A 62 -11.18 0.08 9.03
N PHE A 63 -11.71 -0.43 10.13
CA PHE A 63 -11.29 -1.70 10.70
C PHE A 63 -12.17 -2.83 10.17
N ILE A 64 -11.54 -3.89 9.68
CA ILE A 64 -12.24 -5.08 9.18
C ILE A 64 -12.80 -5.85 10.37
N VAL A 65 -14.05 -6.29 10.27
CA VAL A 65 -14.75 -7.03 11.32
C VAL A 65 -13.91 -8.21 11.85
N GLU A 66 -13.76 -8.26 13.18
CA GLU A 66 -13.10 -9.37 13.86
C GLU A 66 -13.78 -10.69 13.47
N ARG A 67 -12.99 -11.68 12.99
CA ARG A 67 -13.44 -13.02 12.51
C ARG A 67 -13.96 -13.11 11.07
N ALA A 68 -13.83 -12.07 10.25
CA ALA A 68 -14.08 -12.23 8.81
C ALA A 68 -12.89 -12.93 8.11
N LEU A 69 -12.82 -14.26 8.25
CA LEU A 69 -11.69 -15.10 7.79
C LEU A 69 -11.33 -14.87 6.31
N TRP A 70 -12.32 -14.62 5.46
CA TRP A 70 -12.10 -14.40 4.03
C TRP A 70 -11.34 -13.09 3.72
N TRP A 71 -11.52 -12.03 4.52
CA TRP A 71 -10.74 -10.80 4.36
C TRP A 71 -9.27 -11.04 4.72
N VAL A 72 -9.03 -11.78 5.81
CA VAL A 72 -7.68 -12.13 6.24
C VAL A 72 -6.99 -12.94 5.15
N GLU A 73 -7.66 -13.96 4.62
CA GLU A 73 -7.13 -14.79 3.54
C GLU A 73 -6.82 -13.98 2.27
N PHE A 74 -7.67 -13.02 1.92
CA PHE A 74 -7.43 -12.12 0.79
C PHE A 74 -6.12 -11.33 0.94
N TYR A 75 -5.89 -10.68 2.09
CA TYR A 75 -4.65 -9.95 2.32
C TYR A 75 -3.43 -10.87 2.43
N GLU A 76 -3.59 -12.07 3.01
CA GLU A 76 -2.53 -13.07 3.04
C GLU A 76 -2.08 -13.49 1.63
N ARG A 77 -3.04 -13.72 0.72
CA ARG A 77 -2.76 -14.01 -0.69
C ARG A 77 -2.05 -12.84 -1.37
N LEU A 78 -2.45 -11.60 -1.11
CA LEU A 78 -1.75 -10.42 -1.63
C LEU A 78 -0.30 -10.33 -1.14
N VAL A 79 -0.08 -10.55 0.16
CA VAL A 79 1.28 -10.55 0.73
C VAL A 79 2.12 -11.69 0.17
N LYS A 80 1.51 -12.84 -0.11
CA LYS A 80 2.17 -14.00 -0.74
C LYS A 80 2.70 -13.66 -2.14
N ASN A 81 1.97 -12.87 -2.94
CA ASN A 81 2.42 -12.43 -4.27
C ASN A 81 3.74 -11.63 -4.24
N ILE A 82 4.06 -11.00 -3.11
CA ILE A 82 5.35 -10.29 -2.91
C ILE A 82 6.39 -11.24 -2.31
N LYS A 83 6.01 -12.04 -1.30
CA LYS A 83 6.95 -12.93 -0.59
C LYS A 83 7.50 -14.05 -1.47
N ASP A 84 6.69 -14.61 -2.36
CA ASP A 84 7.10 -15.73 -3.20
C ASP A 84 8.20 -15.37 -4.21
N PRO A 85 8.10 -14.28 -5.01
CA PRO A 85 9.20 -13.86 -5.87
C PRO A 85 10.42 -13.44 -5.05
N LEU A 86 10.25 -12.74 -3.92
CA LEU A 86 11.38 -12.40 -3.04
C LEU A 86 12.13 -13.65 -2.56
N ARG A 87 11.44 -14.68 -2.09
CA ARG A 87 12.08 -15.94 -1.66
C ARG A 87 12.82 -16.63 -2.81
N LYS A 88 12.27 -16.59 -4.02
CA LYS A 88 12.90 -17.18 -5.21
C LYS A 88 14.17 -16.42 -5.62
N ILE A 89 14.15 -15.10 -5.57
CA ILE A 89 15.29 -14.24 -5.93
C ILE A 89 16.39 -14.35 -4.86
N LEU A 90 16.01 -14.26 -3.59
CA LEU A 90 16.96 -14.18 -2.47
C LEU A 90 17.60 -15.52 -2.12
N GLY A 91 16.86 -16.62 -2.22
CA GLY A 91 17.33 -17.95 -1.79
C GLY A 91 17.84 -17.92 -0.34
N ARG A 92 19.16 -18.03 -0.16
CA ARG A 92 19.85 -17.96 1.14
C ARG A 92 20.80 -16.74 1.29
N ALA A 93 20.72 -15.77 0.38
CA ALA A 93 21.57 -14.60 0.42
C ALA A 93 21.28 -13.72 1.64
N LEU A 94 22.33 -13.14 2.22
CA LEU A 94 22.22 -12.08 3.22
C LEU A 94 22.44 -10.76 2.48
N LEU A 95 21.45 -9.89 2.54
CA LEU A 95 21.49 -8.60 1.86
C LEU A 95 21.67 -7.45 2.83
N THR A 96 22.36 -6.43 2.35
CA THR A 96 22.32 -5.10 2.92
C THR A 96 20.93 -4.49 2.74
N PHE A 97 20.65 -3.42 3.49
CA PHE A 97 19.40 -2.69 3.38
C PHE A 97 19.18 -2.12 1.97
N GLU A 98 20.24 -1.66 1.32
CA GLU A 98 20.18 -1.06 -0.02
C GLU A 98 19.84 -2.11 -1.09
N GLU A 99 20.53 -3.26 -1.07
CA GLU A 99 20.23 -4.37 -1.98
C GLU A 99 18.79 -4.88 -1.82
N LEU A 100 18.33 -5.05 -0.57
CA LEU A 100 16.96 -5.47 -0.31
C LEU A 100 15.94 -4.44 -0.81
N SER A 101 16.23 -3.15 -0.67
CA SER A 101 15.35 -2.07 -1.14
C SER A 101 15.22 -2.09 -2.66
N THR A 102 16.33 -2.30 -3.38
CA THR A 102 16.36 -2.40 -4.84
C THR A 102 15.52 -3.59 -5.33
N ILE A 103 15.76 -4.79 -4.78
CA ILE A 103 15.01 -5.99 -5.17
C ILE A 103 13.52 -5.84 -4.86
N LEU A 104 13.19 -5.21 -3.73
CA LEU A 104 11.78 -4.97 -3.38
C LEU A 104 11.11 -4.05 -4.40
N SER A 105 11.80 -3.02 -4.91
CA SER A 105 11.30 -2.16 -5.98
C SER A 105 11.13 -2.90 -7.31
N GLU A 106 12.03 -3.81 -7.68
CA GLU A 106 11.89 -4.65 -8.87
C GLU A 106 10.67 -5.57 -8.77
N VAL A 107 10.49 -6.24 -7.61
CA VAL A 107 9.32 -7.08 -7.34
C VAL A 107 8.03 -6.24 -7.36
N GLU A 108 8.05 -5.02 -6.82
CA GLU A 108 6.92 -4.09 -6.87
C GLU A 108 6.50 -3.79 -8.31
N VAL A 109 7.45 -3.53 -9.22
CA VAL A 109 7.15 -3.31 -10.64
C VAL A 109 6.52 -4.55 -11.28
N ILE A 110 7.09 -5.73 -11.05
CA ILE A 110 6.58 -7.00 -11.63
C ILE A 110 5.16 -7.29 -11.17
N VAL A 111 4.89 -7.17 -9.86
CA VAL A 111 3.55 -7.41 -9.30
C VAL A 111 2.52 -6.44 -9.88
N ASN A 112 2.91 -5.18 -10.09
CA ASN A 112 2.00 -4.16 -10.61
C ASN A 112 1.79 -4.23 -12.14
N HIS A 113 2.71 -4.81 -12.92
CA HIS A 113 2.54 -5.01 -14.36
C HIS A 113 1.97 -6.41 -14.71
N ARG A 114 1.63 -7.21 -13.70
CA ARG A 114 1.01 -8.51 -13.91
C ARG A 114 -0.38 -8.34 -14.58
N PRO A 115 -0.65 -9.05 -15.68
CA PRO A 115 -1.98 -9.07 -16.30
C PRO A 115 -3.09 -9.51 -15.32
N LEU A 116 -4.18 -8.75 -15.29
CA LEU A 116 -5.44 -9.08 -14.62
C LEU A 116 -6.45 -9.69 -15.59
N THR A 117 -6.32 -9.38 -16.88
CA THR A 117 -7.10 -9.96 -17.97
C THR A 117 -6.27 -10.97 -18.74
N TYR A 118 -6.93 -11.68 -19.66
CA TYR A 118 -6.28 -12.60 -20.57
C TYR A 118 -5.25 -11.86 -21.44
N VAL A 119 -4.14 -12.54 -21.76
CA VAL A 119 -3.10 -12.04 -22.65
C VAL A 119 -3.32 -12.74 -23.98
N GLU A 120 -3.74 -11.97 -24.98
CA GLU A 120 -3.93 -12.47 -26.34
C GLU A 120 -2.63 -12.33 -27.14
N ASN A 121 -2.41 -13.25 -28.08
CA ASN A 121 -1.20 -13.26 -28.92
C ASN A 121 -1.40 -12.50 -30.25
N ASP A 122 -2.60 -11.96 -30.49
CA ASP A 122 -2.95 -11.32 -31.75
C ASP A 122 -2.52 -9.84 -31.75
N PRO A 123 -1.80 -9.38 -32.79
CA PRO A 123 -1.17 -8.05 -32.83
C PRO A 123 -2.14 -6.87 -33.00
N GLY A 124 -3.46 -7.11 -33.06
CA GLY A 124 -4.49 -6.08 -33.21
C GLY A 124 -5.30 -5.81 -31.94
N GLU A 125 -5.05 -6.55 -30.86
CA GLU A 125 -5.90 -6.54 -29.66
C GLU A 125 -5.33 -5.65 -28.55
N SER A 126 -6.21 -5.27 -27.62
CA SER A 126 -5.90 -4.31 -26.56
C SER A 126 -4.94 -4.89 -25.50
N GLU A 127 -4.05 -4.05 -24.98
CA GLU A 127 -3.12 -4.42 -23.89
C GLU A 127 -3.90 -4.94 -22.67
N PRO A 128 -3.44 -6.03 -22.02
CA PRO A 128 -4.12 -6.56 -20.84
C PRO A 128 -4.14 -5.53 -19.71
N LEU A 129 -5.25 -5.48 -18.98
CA LEU A 129 -5.34 -4.62 -17.80
C LEU A 129 -4.34 -5.07 -16.74
N THR A 130 -3.56 -4.14 -16.19
CA THR A 130 -2.62 -4.41 -15.10
C THR A 130 -2.99 -3.55 -13.87
N PRO A 131 -2.59 -3.94 -12.65
CA PRO A 131 -2.74 -3.06 -11.49
C PRO A 131 -2.12 -1.67 -11.70
N ALA A 132 -1.01 -1.58 -12.44
CA ALA A 132 -0.32 -0.32 -12.74
C ALA A 132 -1.24 0.70 -13.42
N HIS A 133 -2.19 0.27 -14.26
CA HIS A 133 -3.18 1.15 -14.89
C HIS A 133 -4.04 1.93 -13.89
N PHE A 134 -4.22 1.40 -12.67
CA PHE A 134 -4.98 2.03 -11.59
C PHE A 134 -4.09 2.74 -10.56
N LEU A 135 -2.77 2.60 -10.66
CA LEU A 135 -1.79 3.13 -9.71
C LEU A 135 -1.05 4.37 -10.24
N GLY A 136 -1.56 4.97 -11.33
CA GLY A 136 -0.93 6.08 -12.04
C GLY A 136 -0.37 7.15 -11.11
N VAL A 137 0.85 7.62 -11.44
CA VAL A 137 1.46 8.78 -10.80
C VAL A 137 0.60 9.98 -11.19
N GLY A 138 -0.23 10.46 -10.26
CA GLY A 138 -0.93 11.71 -10.42
C GLY A 138 0.09 12.84 -10.58
N LEU A 139 0.34 13.26 -11.81
CA LEU A 139 0.57 14.67 -12.10
C LEU A 139 -0.77 15.36 -11.78
N TRP A 140 -0.88 15.83 -10.55
CA TRP A 140 -1.89 16.80 -10.13
C TRP A 140 -1.35 18.20 -10.42
#